data_AF-A0A930B589-F1
#
_entry.id   AF-A0A930B589-F1
#
_cell.length_a   1.000
_cell.length_b   1.000
_cell.length_c   1.000
_cell.angle_alpha   90.00
_cell.angle_beta   90.00
_cell.angle_gamma   90.00
#
_symmetry.space_group_name_H-M   'P 1'
#
loop_
_entity.id
_entity.type
_entity.pdbx_description
1 polymer ?
#
loop_
_entity_poly.entity_id
_entity_poly.type
_entity_poly.pdbx_seq_one_letter_code
_entity_poly.pdbx_strand_id
1 'polypeptide(L)'
;MYRLFFDFSFHPDFQLYLPQALLAQQRSSSWFLLKKASPEVMKNIPIPLRASEKEALAITYSLQPHLLAQKYNPKNLPIEELFKNKSQKKYIQEQIEEKTNALLSLIAKEALWLTTHCQKEQPIERQLIEVSPKELHPVLEFEKTPEGIAYHLFLLAEEKLIPAEHQITLL
;
A
#
# COMPACT_ATOMS: atom_id res chain seq x y z
N MET A 1 21.31 -4.83 13.55
CA MET A 1 20.19 -5.70 13.15
C MET A 1 19.51 -5.11 11.92
N TYR A 2 18.94 -5.95 11.05
CA TYR A 2 18.18 -5.50 9.87
C TYR A 2 16.75 -6.02 9.94
N ARG A 3 15.80 -5.27 9.38
CA ARG A 3 14.39 -5.66 9.32
C ARG A 3 13.76 -5.24 8.00
N LEU A 4 12.94 -6.11 7.43
CA LEU A 4 12.13 -5.82 6.25
C LEU A 4 10.88 -5.04 6.67
N PHE A 5 10.50 -4.05 5.88
CA PHE A 5 9.23 -3.33 6.01
C PHE A 5 8.73 -2.85 4.65
N PHE A 6 7.49 -2.38 4.60
CA PHE A 6 6.81 -1.97 3.38
C PHE A 6 6.37 -0.52 3.48
N ASP A 7 6.55 0.21 2.39
CA ASP A 7 6.11 1.60 2.27
C ASP A 7 5.20 1.76 1.05
N PHE A 8 4.16 2.57 1.19
CA PHE A 8 3.31 2.97 0.07
C PHE A 8 3.53 4.43 -0.26
N SER A 9 3.67 4.72 -1.56
CA SER A 9 3.80 6.07 -2.06
C SER A 9 3.01 6.21 -3.37
N PHE A 10 2.33 7.35 -3.54
CA PHE A 10 1.59 7.64 -4.77
C PHE A 10 2.53 7.71 -5.98
N HIS A 11 2.22 6.95 -7.03
CA HIS A 11 2.94 6.97 -8.29
C HIS A 11 2.14 7.75 -9.34
N PRO A 12 2.65 8.88 -9.85
CA PRO A 12 1.88 9.78 -10.73
C PRO A 12 1.44 9.11 -12.03
N ASP A 13 2.33 8.34 -12.68
CA ASP A 13 2.02 7.72 -13.98
C ASP A 13 0.89 6.69 -13.88
N PHE A 14 0.92 5.85 -12.84
CA PHE A 14 -0.11 4.83 -12.60
C PHE A 14 -1.36 5.39 -11.89
N GLN A 15 -1.25 6.59 -11.31
CA GLN A 15 -2.29 7.25 -10.53
C GLN A 15 -2.80 6.36 -9.38
N LEU A 16 -1.88 5.63 -8.73
CA LEU A 16 -2.15 4.67 -7.66
C LEU A 16 -1.02 4.71 -6.63
N TYR A 17 -1.30 4.30 -5.40
CA TYR A 17 -0.27 4.01 -4.41
C TYR A 17 0.41 2.69 -4.77
N LEU A 18 1.73 2.73 -4.96
CA LEU A 18 2.50 1.52 -5.24
C LEU A 18 3.35 1.14 -4.01
N PRO A 19 3.39 -0.15 -3.66
CA PRO A 19 4.20 -0.62 -2.56
C PRO A 19 5.69 -0.65 -2.92
N GLN A 20 6.51 -0.49 -1.90
CA GLN A 20 7.94 -0.68 -1.97
C GLN A 20 8.44 -1.44 -0.74
N ALA A 21 9.24 -2.47 -0.99
CA ALA A 21 9.91 -3.20 0.06
C ALA A 21 11.22 -2.47 0.43
N LEU A 22 11.39 -2.19 1.72
CA LEU A 22 12.48 -1.41 2.27
C LEU A 22 13.19 -2.19 3.38
N LEU A 23 14.46 -1.89 3.58
CA LEU A 23 15.26 -2.41 4.67
C LEU A 23 15.52 -1.33 5.69
N ALA A 24 15.21 -1.65 6.93
CA ALA A 24 15.57 -0.88 8.10
C ALA A 24 16.89 -1.40 8.69
N GLN A 25 17.69 -0.49 9.24
CA GLN A 25 18.85 -0.81 10.06
C GLN A 25 18.68 -0.16 11.42
N GLN A 26 18.90 -0.94 12.48
CA GLN A 26 18.93 -0.42 13.83
C GLN A 26 20.21 0.37 14.07
N ARG A 27 20.09 1.62 14.52
CA ARG A 27 21.18 2.50 14.94
C ARG A 27 20.91 2.94 16.37
N SER A 28 21.80 2.56 17.29
CA SER A 28 21.58 2.71 18.73
C SER A 28 20.25 2.06 19.15
N SER A 29 19.26 2.85 19.57
CA SER A 29 17.94 2.39 20.03
C SER A 29 16.81 2.61 19.02
N SER A 30 17.10 3.08 17.81
CA SER A 30 16.07 3.42 16.82
C SER A 30 16.32 2.81 15.44
N TRP A 31 15.26 2.58 14.69
CA TRP A 31 15.29 2.02 13.34
C TRP A 31 15.27 3.11 12.29
N PHE A 32 16.17 3.03 11.32
CA PHE A 32 16.24 3.99 10.21
C PHE A 32 16.22 3.27 8.87
N LEU A 33 15.67 3.94 7.85
CA LEU A 33 15.71 3.46 6.48
C LEU A 33 17.16 3.32 6.01
N LEU A 34 17.52 2.11 5.57
CA LEU A 34 18.81 1.81 4.97
C LEU A 34 18.75 1.97 3.45
N LYS A 35 17.92 1.16 2.78
CA LYS A 35 17.78 1.11 1.32
C LYS A 35 16.58 0.25 0.90
N LYS A 36 16.29 0.23 -0.41
CA LYS A 36 15.31 -0.68 -1.01
C LYS A 36 15.73 -2.14 -0.90
N ALA A 37 14.76 -3.02 -0.66
CA ALA A 37 14.93 -4.46 -0.56
C ALA A 37 14.87 -5.13 -1.94
N SER A 38 15.79 -4.78 -2.85
CA SER A 38 15.85 -5.45 -4.16
C SER A 38 16.33 -6.90 -4.01
N PRO A 39 16.04 -7.80 -4.99
CA PRO A 39 16.52 -9.18 -4.95
C PRO A 39 18.04 -9.28 -4.75
N GLU A 40 18.82 -8.41 -5.38
CA GLU A 40 20.27 -8.34 -5.23
C GLU A 40 20.70 -7.93 -3.82
N VAL A 41 20.00 -6.97 -3.23
CA VAL A 41 20.26 -6.54 -1.86
C VAL A 41 19.93 -7.65 -0.87
N MET A 42 18.81 -8.36 -1.08
CA MET A 42 18.36 -9.44 -0.21
C MET A 42 19.26 -10.67 -0.28
N LYS A 43 19.96 -10.91 -1.40
CA LYS A 43 20.99 -11.96 -1.49
C LYS A 43 22.22 -11.67 -0.61
N ASN A 44 22.57 -10.40 -0.44
CA ASN A 44 23.79 -9.98 0.24
C ASN A 44 23.61 -9.68 1.73
N ILE A 45 22.36 -9.61 2.22
CA ILE A 45 22.07 -9.32 3.62
C ILE A 45 21.42 -10.57 4.24
N PRO A 46 22.06 -11.22 5.23
CA PRO A 46 21.55 -12.42 5.86
C PRO A 46 20.41 -12.04 6.82
N ILE A 47 19.21 -11.84 6.28
CA ILE A 47 17.98 -11.66 7.07
C ILE A 47 17.17 -12.95 6.95
N PRO A 48 16.92 -13.68 8.05
CA PRO A 48 16.01 -14.81 8.02
C PRO A 48 14.58 -14.30 7.81
N LEU A 49 14.06 -14.45 6.59
CA LEU A 49 12.69 -14.07 6.26
C LEU A 49 11.72 -15.22 6.55
N ARG A 50 10.59 -14.88 7.17
CA ARG A 50 9.42 -15.76 7.30
C ARG A 50 8.79 -16.02 5.93
N ALA A 51 7.94 -17.05 5.84
CA ALA A 51 7.22 -17.36 4.61
C ALA A 51 6.35 -16.17 4.14
N SER A 52 5.63 -15.54 5.07
CA SER A 52 4.82 -14.34 4.81
C SER A 52 5.65 -13.16 4.31
N GLU A 53 6.84 -12.93 4.86
CA GLU A 53 7.73 -11.86 4.41
C GLU A 53 8.26 -12.10 3.00
N LYS A 54 8.54 -13.36 2.63
CA LYS A 54 8.94 -13.73 1.27
C LYS A 54 7.80 -13.52 0.28
N GLU A 55 6.58 -13.89 0.66
CA GLU A 55 5.38 -13.67 -0.14
C GLU A 55 5.10 -12.18 -0.36
N ALA A 56 5.09 -11.39 0.73
CA ALA A 56 4.91 -9.94 0.67
C ALA A 56 5.98 -9.26 -0.20
N LEU A 57 7.24 -9.70 -0.08
CA LEU A 57 8.34 -9.23 -0.93
C LEU A 57 8.12 -9.57 -2.41
N ALA A 58 7.62 -10.78 -2.71
CA ALA A 58 7.33 -11.20 -4.08
C ALA A 58 6.17 -10.39 -4.71
N ILE A 59 5.09 -10.17 -3.95
CA ILE A 59 3.96 -9.33 -4.39
C ILE A 59 4.46 -7.92 -4.69
N THR A 60 5.18 -7.31 -3.74
CA THR A 60 5.74 -5.96 -3.87
C THR A 60 6.69 -5.85 -5.05
N TYR A 61 7.55 -6.86 -5.27
CA TYR A 61 8.43 -6.89 -6.44
C TYR A 61 7.61 -6.89 -7.73
N SER A 62 6.56 -7.71 -7.83
CA SER A 62 5.71 -7.77 -9.03
C SER A 62 4.95 -6.47 -9.35
N LEU A 63 4.84 -5.56 -8.39
CA LEU A 63 4.19 -4.25 -8.50
C LEU A 63 5.20 -3.10 -8.74
N GLN A 64 6.49 -3.40 -8.95
CA GLN A 64 7.46 -2.36 -9.28
C GLN A 64 7.15 -1.73 -10.64
N PRO A 65 7.28 -0.38 -10.78
CA PRO A 65 6.89 0.33 -11.99
C PRO A 65 7.48 -0.24 -13.28
N HIS A 66 8.75 -0.66 -13.26
CA HIS A 66 9.41 -1.21 -14.45
C HIS A 66 8.84 -2.58 -14.87
N LEU A 67 8.40 -3.42 -13.92
CA LEU A 67 7.77 -4.71 -14.20
C LEU A 67 6.32 -4.53 -14.67
N LEU A 68 5.59 -3.58 -14.08
CA LEU A 68 4.27 -3.19 -14.55
C LEU A 68 4.34 -2.64 -15.98
N ALA A 69 5.30 -1.77 -16.27
CA ALA A 69 5.56 -1.27 -17.62
C ALA A 69 5.90 -2.42 -18.57
N GLN A 70 6.82 -3.33 -18.21
CA GLN A 70 7.14 -4.48 -19.06
C GLN A 70 5.91 -5.36 -19.36
N LYS A 71 5.04 -5.58 -18.37
CA LYS A 71 3.85 -6.44 -18.51
C LYS A 71 2.76 -5.80 -19.37
N TYR A 72 2.45 -4.53 -19.15
CA TYR A 72 1.29 -3.86 -19.75
C TYR A 72 1.64 -2.92 -20.91
N ASN A 73 2.92 -2.65 -21.11
CA ASN A 73 3.45 -1.74 -22.12
C ASN A 73 4.61 -2.37 -22.93
N PRO A 74 4.37 -3.48 -23.65
CA PRO A 74 5.42 -4.14 -24.43
C PRO A 74 5.96 -3.26 -25.57
N LYS A 75 5.22 -2.24 -25.99
CA LYS A 75 5.63 -1.27 -27.02
C LYS A 75 6.45 -0.09 -26.46
N ASN A 76 6.71 -0.07 -25.15
CA ASN A 76 7.47 0.96 -24.45
C ASN A 76 6.96 2.40 -24.69
N LEU A 77 5.64 2.57 -24.79
CA LEU A 77 4.97 3.88 -24.90
C LEU A 77 4.96 4.59 -23.54
N PRO A 78 4.83 5.91 -23.44
CA PRO A 78 4.55 6.55 -22.15
C PRO A 78 3.27 5.95 -21.51
N ILE A 79 3.26 5.70 -20.19
CA ILE A 79 2.06 5.14 -19.49
C ILE A 79 0.83 6.02 -19.71
N GLU A 80 1.02 7.35 -19.76
CA GLU A 80 -0.02 8.33 -20.08
C GLU A 80 -0.70 8.05 -21.42
N GLU A 81 0.04 7.61 -22.44
CA GLU A 81 -0.49 7.25 -23.76
C GLU A 81 -1.35 5.99 -23.69
N LEU A 82 -0.94 4.98 -22.91
CA LEU A 82 -1.75 3.79 -22.67
C LEU A 82 -3.05 4.12 -21.93
N PHE A 83 -2.97 5.09 -21.01
CA PHE A 83 -4.09 5.46 -20.15
C PHE A 83 -5.13 6.35 -20.85
N LYS A 84 -4.86 6.81 -22.08
CA LYS A 84 -5.88 7.40 -22.96
C LYS A 84 -7.00 6.40 -23.26
N ASN A 85 -6.69 5.10 -23.31
CA ASN A 85 -7.71 4.06 -23.39
C ASN A 85 -8.27 3.76 -21.99
N LYS A 86 -9.49 4.25 -21.72
CA LYS A 86 -10.16 4.10 -20.43
C LYS A 86 -10.32 2.64 -19.98
N SER A 87 -10.66 1.73 -20.90
CA SER A 87 -10.84 0.32 -20.57
C SER A 87 -9.52 -0.35 -20.20
N GLN A 88 -8.45 -0.03 -20.92
CA GLN A 88 -7.11 -0.53 -20.62
C GLN A 88 -6.59 0.03 -19.30
N LYS A 89 -6.76 1.34 -19.05
CA LYS A 89 -6.44 1.98 -17.78
C LYS A 89 -7.12 1.26 -16.62
N LYS A 90 -8.44 1.11 -16.70
CA LYS A 90 -9.25 0.46 -15.67
C LYS A 90 -8.75 -0.96 -15.38
N TYR A 91 -8.53 -1.76 -16.43
CA TYR A 91 -8.01 -3.12 -16.27
C TYR A 91 -6.63 -3.16 -15.58
N ILE A 92 -5.71 -2.28 -15.94
CA ILE A 92 -4.38 -2.22 -15.32
C ILE A 92 -4.50 -1.82 -13.85
N GLN A 93 -5.33 -0.82 -13.53
CA GLN A 93 -5.53 -0.35 -12.17
C GLN A 93 -6.16 -1.44 -11.29
N GLU A 94 -7.22 -2.11 -11.76
CA GLU A 94 -7.85 -3.23 -11.03
C GLU A 94 -6.86 -4.35 -10.73
N GLN A 95 -5.95 -4.67 -11.67
CA GLN A 95 -4.93 -5.70 -11.46
C GLN A 95 -3.84 -5.29 -10.45
N ILE A 96 -3.53 -3.99 -10.36
CA ILE A 96 -2.61 -3.45 -9.36
C ILE A 96 -3.30 -3.45 -7.99
N GLU A 97 -4.55 -3.00 -7.93
CA GLU A 97 -5.37 -2.93 -6.71
C GLU A 97 -5.62 -4.32 -6.13
N GLU A 98 -5.92 -5.34 -6.95
CA GLU A 98 -6.12 -6.72 -6.49
C GLU A 98 -4.88 -7.26 -5.75
N LYS A 99 -3.69 -7.04 -6.31
CA LYS A 99 -2.43 -7.43 -5.68
C LYS A 99 -2.08 -6.58 -4.47
N THR A 100 -2.40 -5.29 -4.53
CA THR A 100 -2.20 -4.36 -3.41
C THR A 100 -3.06 -4.76 -2.23
N ASN A 101 -4.32 -5.12 -2.47
CA ASN A 101 -5.22 -5.65 -1.45
C ASN A 101 -4.70 -6.96 -0.85
N ALA A 102 -4.18 -7.87 -1.68
CA ALA A 102 -3.55 -9.10 -1.18
C ALA A 102 -2.33 -8.80 -0.28
N LEU A 103 -1.49 -7.83 -0.66
CA LEU A 103 -0.36 -7.39 0.15
C LEU A 103 -0.80 -6.74 1.47
N LEU A 104 -1.76 -5.82 1.45
CA LEU A 104 -2.28 -5.16 2.65
C LEU A 104 -2.92 -6.17 3.61
N SER A 105 -3.68 -7.13 3.08
CA SER A 105 -4.26 -8.23 3.87
C SER A 105 -3.17 -9.06 4.56
N LEU A 106 -2.08 -9.38 3.83
CA LEU A 106 -0.95 -10.11 4.37
C LEU A 106 -0.19 -9.29 5.44
N ILE A 107 0.02 -8.00 5.20
CA ILE A 107 0.64 -7.07 6.15
C ILE A 107 -0.15 -7.02 7.44
N ALA A 108 -1.48 -6.88 7.35
CA ALA A 108 -2.37 -6.82 8.50
C ALA A 108 -2.37 -8.13 9.29
N LYS A 109 -2.53 -9.26 8.60
CA LYS A 109 -2.54 -10.59 9.23
C LYS A 109 -1.24 -10.92 9.97
N GLU A 110 -0.10 -10.51 9.42
CA GLU A 110 1.22 -10.92 9.91
C GLU A 110 1.94 -9.82 10.70
N ALA A 111 1.24 -8.71 10.97
CA ALA A 111 1.73 -7.51 11.64
C ALA A 111 3.08 -7.03 11.06
N LEU A 112 3.16 -6.99 9.73
CA LEU A 112 4.35 -6.49 9.03
C LEU A 112 4.44 -4.97 9.18
N TRP A 113 5.66 -4.44 9.27
CA TRP A 113 5.85 -3.00 9.38
C TRP A 113 5.44 -2.30 8.09
N LEU A 114 4.57 -1.31 8.25
CA LEU A 114 3.97 -0.51 7.20
C LEU A 114 4.22 0.98 7.46
N THR A 115 4.61 1.70 6.43
CA THR A 115 4.70 3.16 6.41
C THR A 115 4.04 3.71 5.15
N THR A 116 3.82 5.02 5.11
CA THR A 116 3.54 5.75 3.87
C THR A 116 4.52 6.89 3.71
N HIS A 117 5.02 7.08 2.49
CA HIS A 117 5.96 8.16 2.18
C HIS A 117 7.16 8.23 3.14
N CYS A 118 7.78 7.08 3.42
CA CYS A 118 8.86 6.96 4.40
C CYS A 118 10.00 7.97 4.17
N GLN A 119 10.27 8.77 5.20
CA GLN A 119 11.35 9.74 5.27
C GLN A 119 12.58 9.09 5.90
N LYS A 120 13.73 9.26 5.25
CA LYS A 120 14.99 8.59 5.62
C LYS A 120 15.61 9.16 6.90
N GLU A 121 15.38 10.45 7.14
CA GLU A 121 15.96 11.24 8.23
C GLU A 121 15.27 10.97 9.57
N GLN A 122 14.04 10.47 9.53
CA GLN A 122 13.24 10.21 10.73
C GLN A 122 13.33 8.74 11.18
N PRO A 123 13.24 8.47 12.48
CA PRO A 123 13.06 7.11 12.99
C PRO A 123 11.80 6.46 12.38
N ILE A 124 11.89 5.18 12.03
CA ILE A 124 10.79 4.42 11.43
C ILE A 124 9.63 4.30 12.42
N GLU A 125 9.90 4.15 13.71
CA GLU A 125 8.90 3.99 14.76
C GLU A 125 7.91 5.15 14.84
N ARG A 126 8.31 6.35 14.39
CA ARG A 126 7.45 7.54 14.33
C ARG A 126 6.61 7.63 13.07
N GLN A 127 6.87 6.76 12.11
CA GLN A 127 6.25 6.73 10.77
C GLN A 127 5.43 5.46 10.54
N LEU A 128 5.48 4.50 11.48
CA LEU A 128 4.72 3.26 11.39
C LEU A 128 3.22 3.57 11.43
N ILE A 129 2.51 2.96 10.48
CA ILE A 129 1.06 2.94 10.48
C ILE A 129 0.63 1.81 11.40
N GLU A 130 -0.19 2.15 12.38
CA GLU A 130 -0.83 1.15 13.24
C GLU A 130 -1.90 0.42 12.44
N VAL A 131 -1.77 -0.90 12.35
CA VAL A 131 -2.76 -1.74 11.68
C VAL A 131 -3.70 -2.30 12.72
N SER A 132 -4.96 -1.88 12.64
CA SER A 132 -6.03 -2.40 13.49
C SER A 132 -6.59 -3.70 12.89
N PRO A 133 -6.85 -4.73 13.71
CA PRO A 133 -7.58 -5.92 13.26
C PRO A 133 -9.09 -5.65 13.11
N LYS A 134 -9.57 -4.45 13.49
CA LYS A 134 -10.98 -4.09 13.36
C LYS A 134 -11.32 -3.90 11.89
N GLU A 135 -12.21 -4.74 11.39
CA GLU A 135 -12.80 -4.55 10.06
C GLU A 135 -13.81 -3.40 10.11
N LEU A 136 -13.73 -2.53 9.10
CA LEU A 136 -14.66 -1.41 8.91
C LEU A 136 -15.49 -1.69 7.67
N HIS A 137 -16.80 -1.78 7.83
CA HIS A 137 -17.72 -1.97 6.72
C HIS A 137 -18.34 -0.64 6.31
N PRO A 138 -18.20 -0.21 5.05
CA PRO A 138 -18.87 1.00 4.59
C PRO A 138 -20.39 0.75 4.53
N VAL A 139 -21.14 1.65 5.16
CA VAL A 139 -22.60 1.65 5.15
C VAL A 139 -23.09 2.96 4.58
N LEU A 140 -23.90 2.89 3.52
CA LEU A 140 -24.50 4.06 2.90
C LEU A 140 -26.00 4.06 3.21
N GLU A 141 -26.45 5.05 3.98
CA GLU A 141 -27.85 5.22 4.35
C GLU A 141 -28.47 6.36 3.54
N PHE A 142 -29.71 6.16 3.11
CA PHE A 142 -30.48 7.12 2.34
C PHE A 142 -31.74 7.51 3.10
N GLU A 143 -31.95 8.81 3.26
CA GLU A 143 -33.12 9.36 3.92
C GLU A 143 -33.90 10.24 2.94
N LYS A 144 -35.21 10.04 2.85
CA LYS A 144 -36.08 10.92 2.07
C LYS A 144 -36.40 12.16 2.91
N THR A 145 -36.05 13.33 2.40
CA THR A 145 -36.39 14.63 3.00
C THR A 145 -37.43 15.34 2.13
N PRO A 146 -38.10 16.39 2.63
CA PRO A 146 -38.99 17.22 1.82
C PRO A 146 -38.29 17.84 0.59
N GLU A 147 -36.98 18.05 0.66
CA GLU A 147 -36.16 18.64 -0.42
C GLU A 147 -35.55 17.59 -1.37
N GLY A 148 -35.61 16.29 -1.04
CA GLY A 148 -35.07 15.23 -1.88
C GLY A 148 -34.60 13.99 -1.12
N ILE A 149 -33.37 13.55 -1.41
CA ILE A 149 -32.72 12.40 -0.77
C ILE A 149 -31.41 12.87 -0.15
N ALA A 150 -31.29 12.72 1.17
CA ALA A 150 -30.02 12.86 1.88
C ALA A 150 -29.29 11.50 1.91
N TYR A 151 -27.96 11.53 1.87
CA TYR A 151 -27.14 10.33 1.99
C TYR A 151 -26.11 10.51 3.09
N HIS A 152 -25.85 9.43 3.83
CA HIS A 152 -24.86 9.39 4.91
C HIS A 152 -23.96 8.17 4.72
N LEU A 153 -22.66 8.39 4.68
CA LEU A 153 -21.65 7.33 4.69
C LEU A 153 -21.16 7.14 6.13
N PHE A 154 -21.28 5.91 6.62
CA PHE A 154 -20.70 5.47 7.89
C PHE A 154 -19.66 4.37 7.64
N LEU A 155 -18.71 4.25 8.55
CA LEU A 155 -17.85 3.08 8.68
C LEU A 155 -18.30 2.31 9.92
N LEU A 156 -18.87 1.14 9.72
CA LEU A 156 -19.39 0.29 10.77
C LEU A 156 -18.27 -0.62 11.28
N ALA A 157 -17.94 -0.50 12.58
CA ALA A 157 -17.24 -1.53 13.34
C ALA A 157 -18.22 -2.10 14.39
N GLU A 158 -17.90 -1.96 15.68
CA GLU A 158 -18.85 -2.17 16.78
C GLU A 158 -19.91 -1.06 16.83
N GLU A 159 -19.53 0.16 16.43
CA GLU A 159 -20.39 1.34 16.34
C GLU A 159 -20.29 1.99 14.95
N LYS A 160 -21.25 2.88 14.63
CA LYS A 160 -21.21 3.69 13.42
C LYS A 160 -20.21 4.84 13.59
N LEU A 161 -19.18 4.88 12.76
CA LEU A 161 -18.23 5.98 12.71
C LEU A 161 -18.54 6.90 11.53
N ILE A 162 -18.51 8.21 11.78
CA ILE A 162 -18.62 9.24 10.73
C ILE A 162 -17.21 9.49 10.17
N PRO A 163 -16.93 9.16 8.90
CA PRO A 163 -15.58 9.25 8.34
C PRO A 163 -14.95 10.65 8.44
N ALA A 164 -15.77 11.70 8.27
CA ALA A 164 -15.32 13.09 8.29
C ALA A 164 -14.83 13.57 9.67
N GLU A 165 -15.21 12.88 10.74
CA GLU A 165 -14.82 13.21 12.12
C GLU A 165 -13.53 12.49 12.54
N HIS A 166 -12.96 11.68 11.66
CA HIS A 166 -11.80 10.83 11.94
C HIS A 166 -10.67 11.07 10.94
N GLN A 167 -9.42 10.86 11.37
CA GLN A 167 -8.27 10.87 10.46
C GLN A 167 -8.19 9.51 9.74
N ILE A 168 -8.65 9.48 8.50
CA ILE A 168 -8.66 8.26 7.68
C ILE A 168 -7.66 8.43 6.53
N THR A 169 -6.75 7.46 6.41
CA THR A 169 -5.86 7.33 5.25
C THR A 169 -6.29 6.11 4.45
N LEU A 170 -6.68 6.33 3.20
CA LEU A 170 -6.98 5.27 2.24
C LEU A 170 -5.70 4.94 1.46
N LEU A 171 -5.35 3.65 1.42
CA LEU A 171 -4.16 3.11 0.75
C LEU A 171 -4.56 2.29 -0.48
#